data_AF-A0A3N5TF84-F1
#
_entry.id   AF-A0A3N5TF84-F1
#
_cell.length_a   1.000
_cell.length_b   1.000
_cell.length_c   1.000
_cell.angle_alpha   90.00
_cell.angle_beta   90.00
_cell.angle_gamma   90.00
#
_symmetry.space_group_name_H-M   'P 1'
#
loop_
_entity.id
_entity.type
_entity.pdbx_description
1 polymer ?
#
loop_
_entity_poly.entity_id
_entity_poly.type
_entity_poly.pdbx_seq_one_letter_code
_entity_poly.pdbx_strand_id
1 'polypeptide(L)'
;MEDFPGITESARVPLDIPTRPYLNDHCVDGQAVLPAVEALEILAQAVKRFRPVTDVTAMTGLQFDKFLYLAPDADRLSAFCDISVYENGDVKAVLTTRTQSKKAALSRVKAHAALIFPRQAPLIPTLALDLAASLEGVCFSVQADKIYPDLIPFGPSYRNVALLHVAGQSAIAEIRTPAGEAGASASQQLGSPFALDAAFHAACVWGQRFAGIVAFPVGMDRCRVYAPTRPGETYFAHVMHVRTDAGLLIFDLRIYGRDGCLFVACSGVRMKDVSGGKRLPPQWINIPAAADQTTGLMAAGCDALTVIELTTVAPFADKVLSADESKRFENMSDRRRRSFLAARLACKRLSRILSGNDTETDPRDITTVYADKPSPCCPLTDGRSAYACSVSHDDRFAVAVACTGRVGVDVEKMSERVLKSRSFFMSAQEEALGRESRLGEIETSVRIWSIKEAVTKALDITLTDAWHRVQVRSVGSAESRFQIDDQDPCTAVHAAVGQHVFTLVCRL
;
A
#
# COMPACT_ATOMS: atom_id res chain seq x y z
N MET A 1 13.69 20.66 29.43
CA MET A 1 12.46 20.29 30.17
C MET A 1 11.34 20.99 29.45
N GLU A 2 10.54 20.27 28.68
CA GLU A 2 9.26 20.82 28.22
C GLU A 2 8.37 20.93 29.46
N ASP A 3 7.91 22.15 29.77
CA ASP A 3 6.91 22.38 30.81
C ASP A 3 5.64 21.64 30.39
N PHE A 4 5.39 20.49 31.02
CA PHE A 4 4.08 19.85 30.89
C PHE A 4 3.06 20.76 31.57
N PRO A 5 1.91 21.04 30.93
CA PRO A 5 0.85 21.82 31.55
C PRO A 5 0.45 21.20 32.89
N GLY A 6 -0.02 22.03 33.83
CA GLY A 6 -0.50 21.55 35.13
C GLY A 6 -1.64 20.54 34.98
N ILE A 7 -1.76 19.59 35.91
CA ILE A 7 -2.91 18.69 35.99
C ILE A 7 -4.00 19.40 36.80
N THR A 8 -5.17 19.62 36.21
CA THR A 8 -6.31 20.25 36.88
C THR A 8 -7.26 19.24 37.53
N GLU A 9 -7.30 18.03 37.00
CA GLU A 9 -8.18 16.96 37.50
C GLU A 9 -7.52 15.59 37.25
N SER A 10 -7.70 14.67 38.18
CA SER A 10 -7.21 13.29 38.02
C SER A 10 -8.19 12.29 38.60
N ALA A 11 -8.33 11.15 37.93
CA ALA A 11 -9.16 10.05 38.41
C ALA A 11 -8.50 8.70 38.12
N ARG A 12 -8.75 7.73 39.00
CA ARG A 12 -8.46 6.32 38.73
C ARG A 12 -9.79 5.58 38.63
N VAL A 13 -10.11 5.12 37.42
CA VAL A 13 -11.35 4.40 37.14
C VAL A 13 -11.05 2.90 37.15
N PRO A 14 -11.70 2.09 38.02
CA PRO A 14 -11.59 0.64 37.93
C PRO A 14 -12.19 0.14 36.62
N LEU A 15 -11.46 -0.74 35.94
CA LEU A 15 -11.88 -1.38 34.70
C LEU A 15 -12.07 -2.87 34.94
N ASP A 16 -13.16 -3.39 34.41
CA ASP A 16 -13.51 -4.78 34.48
C ASP A 16 -13.77 -5.28 33.06
N ILE A 17 -12.70 -5.76 32.42
CA ILE A 17 -12.62 -6.02 30.98
C ILE A 17 -13.08 -7.45 30.71
N PRO A 18 -14.18 -7.67 29.97
CA PRO A 18 -14.61 -9.01 29.60
C PRO A 18 -13.61 -9.68 28.64
N THR A 19 -13.16 -10.90 28.94
CA THR A 19 -12.32 -11.69 28.04
C THR A 19 -13.19 -12.46 27.06
N ARG A 20 -13.65 -11.76 26.02
CA ARG A 20 -14.48 -12.35 24.98
C ARG A 20 -13.73 -13.44 24.22
N PRO A 21 -14.39 -14.52 23.74
CA PRO A 21 -13.72 -15.64 23.09
C PRO A 21 -12.76 -15.27 21.96
N TYR A 22 -13.12 -14.28 21.13
CA TYR A 22 -12.26 -13.83 20.04
C TYR A 22 -10.90 -13.29 20.51
N LEU A 23 -10.80 -12.75 21.72
CA LEU A 23 -9.53 -12.24 22.26
C LEU A 23 -8.49 -13.34 22.48
N ASN A 24 -8.93 -14.60 22.63
CA ASN A 24 -8.03 -15.74 22.75
C ASN A 24 -7.30 -16.02 21.43
N ASP A 25 -7.78 -15.52 20.29
CA ASP A 25 -7.13 -15.68 18.99
C ASP A 25 -5.98 -14.68 18.79
N HIS A 26 -5.86 -13.63 19.59
CA HIS A 26 -4.74 -12.68 19.52
C HIS A 26 -3.59 -13.15 20.43
N CYS A 27 -2.74 -14.03 19.89
CA CYS A 27 -1.72 -14.74 20.66
C CYS A 27 -0.28 -14.30 20.36
N VAL A 28 0.53 -14.17 21.41
CA VAL A 28 1.98 -14.02 21.33
C VAL A 28 2.62 -15.18 22.09
N ASP A 29 3.42 -16.00 21.42
CA ASP A 29 4.08 -17.19 21.98
C ASP A 29 3.08 -18.17 22.61
N GLY A 30 1.93 -18.34 21.97
CA GLY A 30 0.85 -19.22 22.43
C GLY A 30 0.04 -18.67 23.60
N GLN A 31 0.31 -17.45 24.05
CA GLN A 31 -0.44 -16.80 25.13
C GLN A 31 -1.29 -15.66 24.59
N ALA A 32 -2.57 -15.63 24.98
CA ALA A 32 -3.49 -14.56 24.61
C ALA A 32 -3.02 -13.22 25.23
N VAL A 33 -2.98 -12.18 24.40
CA VAL A 33 -2.57 -10.82 24.77
C VAL A 33 -3.65 -9.87 24.32
N LEU A 34 -4.02 -8.91 25.17
CA LEU A 34 -4.94 -7.84 24.78
C LEU A 34 -4.36 -7.07 23.57
N PRO A 35 -5.07 -7.03 22.43
CA PRO A 35 -4.63 -6.27 21.26
C PRO A 35 -4.47 -4.79 21.58
N ALA A 36 -3.51 -4.14 20.91
CA ALA A 36 -3.28 -2.71 21.04
C ALA A 36 -4.54 -1.89 20.76
N VAL A 37 -5.29 -2.26 19.72
CA VAL A 37 -6.54 -1.61 19.29
C VAL A 37 -7.67 -1.72 20.32
N GLU A 38 -7.73 -2.83 21.08
CA GLU A 38 -8.70 -3.01 22.16
C GLU A 38 -8.37 -2.12 23.36
N ALA A 39 -7.08 -1.95 23.67
CA ALA A 39 -6.65 -1.01 24.70
C ALA A 39 -7.08 0.44 24.37
N LEU A 40 -7.04 0.85 23.09
CA LEU A 40 -7.51 2.17 22.67
C LEU A 40 -9.01 2.35 22.94
N GLU A 41 -9.83 1.37 22.54
CA GLU A 41 -11.28 1.40 22.74
C GLU A 41 -11.64 1.42 24.24
N ILE A 42 -10.96 0.62 25.06
CA ILE A 42 -11.17 0.58 26.51
C ILE A 42 -10.86 1.95 27.15
N LEU A 43 -9.74 2.57 26.78
CA LEU A 43 -9.36 3.90 27.28
C LEU A 43 -10.33 4.98 26.79
N ALA A 44 -10.78 4.91 25.53
CA ALA A 44 -11.78 5.81 24.97
C ALA A 44 -13.10 5.73 25.73
N GLN A 45 -13.61 4.52 26.00
CA GLN A 45 -14.83 4.33 26.78
C GLN A 45 -14.69 4.87 28.22
N ALA A 46 -13.56 4.60 28.87
CA ALA A 46 -13.31 5.08 30.23
C ALA A 46 -13.29 6.61 30.30
N VAL A 47 -12.57 7.26 29.37
CA VAL A 47 -12.53 8.73 29.28
C VAL A 47 -13.89 9.31 28.90
N LYS A 48 -14.64 8.68 27.98
CA LYS A 48 -15.97 9.16 27.61
C LYS A 48 -16.97 9.10 28.76
N ARG A 49 -16.86 8.09 29.64
CA ARG A 49 -17.67 8.01 30.87
C ARG A 49 -17.26 9.05 31.90
N PHE A 50 -15.96 9.28 32.06
CA PHE A 50 -15.41 10.24 33.01
C PHE A 50 -15.69 11.70 32.57
N ARG A 51 -15.49 11.99 31.29
CA ARG A 51 -15.65 13.31 30.69
C ARG A 51 -16.37 13.20 29.33
N PRO A 52 -17.72 13.22 29.31
CA PRO A 52 -18.52 12.99 28.09
C PRO A 52 -18.25 13.94 26.93
N VAL A 53 -17.75 15.14 27.21
CA VAL A 53 -17.45 16.16 26.18
C VAL A 53 -16.16 15.88 25.41
N THR A 54 -15.29 14.97 25.86
CA THR A 54 -14.01 14.68 25.20
C THR A 54 -14.25 14.03 23.83
N ASP A 55 -13.58 14.55 22.80
CA ASP A 55 -13.46 13.87 21.51
C ASP A 55 -12.46 12.72 21.63
N VAL A 56 -12.97 11.51 21.78
CA VAL A 56 -12.13 10.31 21.90
C VAL A 56 -11.70 9.76 20.54
N THR A 57 -12.19 10.33 19.43
CA THR A 57 -11.90 9.86 18.08
C THR A 57 -10.61 10.47 17.50
N ALA A 58 -9.97 11.38 18.23
CA ALA A 58 -8.62 11.90 17.98
C ALA A 58 -7.71 11.49 19.14
N MET A 59 -6.57 10.88 18.81
CA MET A 59 -5.60 10.37 19.80
C MET A 59 -4.19 10.76 19.40
N THR A 60 -3.35 11.08 20.37
CA THR A 60 -1.92 11.39 20.19
C THR A 60 -1.04 10.69 21.23
N GLY A 61 0.25 10.59 20.93
CA GLY A 61 1.25 10.07 21.88
C GLY A 61 0.94 8.65 22.35
N LEU A 62 0.45 7.79 21.45
CA LEU A 62 0.04 6.43 21.79
C LEU A 62 1.28 5.58 22.07
N GLN A 63 1.26 4.84 23.17
CA GLN A 63 2.35 3.97 23.63
C GLN A 63 1.80 2.60 24.03
N PHE A 64 2.49 1.53 23.63
CA PHE A 64 2.19 0.15 23.99
C PHE A 64 3.40 -0.48 24.71
N ASP A 65 3.56 -0.14 26.00
CA ASP A 65 4.80 -0.38 26.74
C ASP A 65 5.02 -1.85 27.11
N LYS A 66 3.93 -2.56 27.43
CA LYS A 66 3.96 -3.93 27.94
C LYS A 66 2.71 -4.69 27.55
N PHE A 67 2.89 -5.93 27.08
CA PHE A 67 1.80 -6.88 26.89
C PHE A 67 0.96 -7.04 28.16
N LEU A 68 -0.34 -7.07 27.95
CA LEU A 68 -1.34 -7.39 28.95
C LEU A 68 -1.91 -8.77 28.61
N TYR A 69 -1.33 -9.80 29.24
CA TYR A 69 -1.72 -11.18 29.02
C TYR A 69 -3.12 -11.45 29.61
N LEU A 70 -3.91 -12.22 28.86
CA LEU A 70 -5.22 -12.69 29.29
C LEU A 70 -5.05 -14.08 29.90
N ALA A 71 -5.61 -14.30 31.09
CA ALA A 71 -5.55 -15.60 31.73
C ALA A 71 -6.52 -16.57 31.01
N PRO A 72 -6.11 -17.80 30.65
CA PRO A 72 -6.90 -18.71 29.82
C PRO A 72 -8.32 -19.00 30.34
N ASP A 73 -8.46 -19.08 31.66
CA ASP A 73 -9.71 -19.49 32.33
C ASP A 73 -10.43 -18.32 33.01
N ALA A 74 -9.96 -17.08 32.85
CA ALA A 74 -10.59 -15.93 33.46
C ALA A 74 -11.56 -15.29 32.46
N ASP A 75 -12.84 -15.16 32.83
CA ASP A 75 -13.87 -14.47 32.04
C ASP A 75 -13.74 -12.94 32.06
N ARG A 76 -12.92 -12.43 32.98
CA ARG A 76 -12.75 -11.00 33.22
C ARG A 76 -11.32 -10.68 33.65
N LEU A 77 -10.84 -9.52 33.20
CA LEU A 77 -9.56 -8.95 33.57
C LEU A 77 -9.79 -7.65 34.36
N SER A 78 -9.27 -7.61 35.58
CA SER A 78 -9.26 -6.40 36.41
C SER A 78 -8.08 -5.51 36.03
N ALA A 79 -8.38 -4.25 35.72
CA ALA A 79 -7.41 -3.21 35.38
C ALA A 79 -7.88 -1.85 35.91
N PHE A 80 -7.12 -0.80 35.63
CA PHE A 80 -7.46 0.58 35.95
C PHE A 80 -7.18 1.48 34.75
N CYS A 81 -7.98 2.53 34.61
CA CYS A 81 -7.68 3.67 33.76
C CYS A 81 -7.27 4.84 34.65
N ASP A 82 -6.00 5.22 34.58
CA ASP A 82 -5.49 6.44 35.20
C ASP A 82 -5.71 7.61 34.22
N ILE A 83 -6.58 8.54 34.61
CA ILE A 83 -6.98 9.70 33.80
C ILE A 83 -6.38 10.96 34.42
N SER A 84 -5.78 11.81 33.60
CA SER A 84 -5.29 13.13 33.98
C SER A 84 -5.77 14.16 32.97
N VAL A 85 -6.41 15.22 33.46
CA VAL A 85 -6.84 16.37 32.66
C VAL A 85 -5.83 17.49 32.87
N TYR A 86 -5.33 18.04 31.76
CA TYR A 86 -4.37 19.12 31.77
C TYR A 86 -5.04 20.49 31.57
N GLU A 87 -4.36 21.55 32.00
CA GLU A 87 -4.81 22.95 31.87
C GLU A 87 -5.12 23.35 30.42
N ASN A 88 -4.39 22.81 29.44
CA ASN A 88 -4.65 23.05 28.02
C ASN A 88 -5.92 22.34 27.51
N GLY A 89 -6.52 21.47 28.33
CA GLY A 89 -7.71 20.68 28.06
C GLY A 89 -7.45 19.27 27.54
N ASP A 90 -6.19 18.88 27.34
CA ASP A 90 -5.83 17.53 26.94
C ASP A 90 -6.17 16.53 28.06
N VAL A 91 -6.54 15.32 27.66
CA VAL A 91 -6.86 14.23 28.60
C VAL A 91 -5.94 13.05 28.33
N LYS A 92 -5.03 12.76 29.26
CA LYS A 92 -4.20 11.55 29.21
C LYS A 92 -4.90 10.41 29.90
N ALA A 93 -4.86 9.24 29.27
CA ALA A 93 -5.40 8.00 29.81
C ALA A 93 -4.34 6.90 29.76
N VAL A 94 -4.18 6.16 30.87
CA VAL A 94 -3.19 5.08 30.98
C VAL A 94 -3.87 3.82 31.51
N LEU A 95 -3.73 2.73 30.76
CA LEU A 95 -4.20 1.40 31.15
C LEU A 95 -3.16 0.76 32.07
N THR A 96 -3.54 0.52 33.32
CA THR A 96 -2.66 -0.07 34.33
C THR A 96 -3.25 -1.31 34.98
N THR A 97 -2.39 -2.23 35.42
CA THR A 97 -2.76 -3.35 36.29
C THR A 97 -2.00 -3.28 37.60
N ARG A 98 -2.57 -3.85 38.66
CA ARG A 98 -1.94 -3.93 39.98
C ARG A 98 -1.75 -5.40 40.35
N THR A 99 -0.52 -5.77 40.64
CA THR A 99 -0.19 -7.12 41.16
C THR A 99 0.33 -6.99 42.59
N GLN A 100 -0.19 -7.84 43.48
CA GLN A 100 0.35 -7.97 44.84
C GLN A 100 1.41 -9.08 44.84
N SER A 101 2.60 -8.77 45.37
CA SER A 101 3.61 -9.80 45.59
C SER A 101 3.16 -10.72 46.72
N LYS A 102 3.22 -12.04 46.51
CA LYS A 102 2.96 -13.03 47.58
C LYS A 102 3.98 -12.95 48.72
N LYS A 103 5.12 -12.27 48.53
CA LYS A 103 6.25 -12.21 49.49
C LYS A 103 6.52 -10.81 50.07
N ALA A 104 5.83 -9.77 49.62
CA ALA A 104 6.04 -8.41 50.10
C ALA A 104 4.71 -7.65 50.13
N ALA A 105 4.48 -6.82 51.15
CA ALA A 105 3.30 -5.95 51.29
C ALA A 105 3.22 -4.83 50.22
N LEU A 106 4.18 -4.78 49.29
CA LEU A 106 4.25 -3.79 48.22
C LEU A 106 3.49 -4.27 46.99
N SER A 107 2.53 -3.47 46.55
CA SER A 107 1.84 -3.68 45.28
C SER A 107 2.59 -3.02 44.13
N ARG A 108 2.78 -3.75 43.02
CA ARG A 108 3.40 -3.21 41.80
C ARG A 108 2.32 -2.79 40.81
N VAL A 109 2.38 -1.53 40.37
CA VAL A 109 1.57 -1.03 39.25
C VAL A 109 2.37 -1.18 37.96
N LYS A 110 1.73 -1.67 36.90
CA LYS A 110 2.32 -1.78 35.57
C LYS A 110 1.45 -1.02 34.58
N ALA A 111 2.05 -0.12 33.80
CA ALA A 111 1.42 0.50 32.64
C ALA A 111 1.56 -0.41 31.41
N HIS A 112 0.49 -0.49 30.62
CA HIS A 112 0.40 -1.34 29.43
C HIS A 112 0.21 -0.52 28.17
N ALA A 113 -0.70 0.46 28.23
CA ALA A 113 -0.96 1.39 27.14
C ALA A 113 -1.19 2.79 27.69
N ALA A 114 -0.77 3.81 26.96
CA ALA A 114 -1.03 5.21 27.27
C ALA A 114 -1.35 5.97 25.99
N LEU A 115 -2.23 6.97 26.10
CA LEU A 115 -2.53 7.89 25.01
C LEU A 115 -3.07 9.22 25.55
N ILE A 116 -3.10 10.22 24.68
CA ILE A 116 -3.67 11.54 24.95
C ILE A 116 -4.84 11.76 23.99
N PHE A 117 -5.98 12.18 24.53
CA PHE A 117 -7.09 12.75 23.77
C PHE A 117 -6.91 14.28 23.78
N PRO A 118 -6.41 14.87 22.68
CA PRO A 118 -6.12 16.30 22.66
C PRO A 118 -7.41 17.11 22.61
N ARG A 119 -7.41 18.30 23.20
CA ARG A 119 -8.57 19.21 23.11
C ARG A 119 -8.89 19.59 21.67
N GLN A 120 -7.86 19.78 20.86
CA GLN A 120 -7.97 20.06 19.44
C GLN A 120 -7.41 18.88 18.66
N ALA A 121 -8.24 18.27 17.81
CA ALA A 121 -7.80 17.18 16.95
C ALA A 121 -6.65 17.64 16.05
N PRO A 122 -5.50 16.96 16.06
CA PRO A 122 -4.39 17.32 15.20
C PRO A 122 -4.73 17.00 13.75
N LEU A 123 -4.23 17.81 12.83
CA LEU A 123 -4.29 17.50 11.41
C LEU A 123 -3.42 16.28 11.11
N ILE A 124 -3.98 15.32 10.39
CA ILE A 124 -3.23 14.24 9.76
C ILE A 124 -3.29 14.48 8.26
N PRO A 125 -2.14 14.66 7.56
CA PRO A 125 -2.14 14.88 6.12
C PRO A 125 -2.95 13.83 5.39
N THR A 126 -3.83 14.27 4.51
CA THR A 126 -4.63 13.38 3.66
C THR A 126 -3.74 12.75 2.60
N LEU A 127 -3.92 11.47 2.34
CA LEU A 127 -3.31 10.83 1.17
C LEU A 127 -4.26 11.03 0.00
N ALA A 128 -3.76 11.63 -1.09
CA ALA A 128 -4.53 11.78 -2.32
C ALA A 128 -5.09 10.43 -2.78
N LEU A 129 -6.35 10.43 -3.24
CA LEU A 129 -7.09 9.18 -3.42
C LEU A 129 -6.50 8.28 -4.54
N ASP A 130 -5.85 8.86 -5.55
CA ASP A 130 -5.13 8.10 -6.59
C ASP A 130 -3.89 7.39 -6.04
N LEU A 131 -3.16 8.03 -5.11
CA LEU A 131 -2.06 7.38 -4.38
C LEU A 131 -2.59 6.27 -3.46
N ALA A 132 -3.78 6.44 -2.88
CA ALA A 132 -4.43 5.41 -2.08
C ALA A 132 -4.97 4.23 -2.91
N ALA A 133 -5.32 4.47 -4.18
CA ALA A 133 -6.07 3.54 -5.02
C ALA A 133 -5.21 2.47 -5.72
N SER A 134 -3.89 2.48 -5.57
CA SER A 134 -3.01 1.45 -6.12
C SER A 134 -1.62 1.48 -5.49
N LEU A 135 -0.84 0.44 -5.75
CA LEU A 135 0.57 0.38 -5.34
C LEU A 135 1.47 0.65 -6.55
N GLU A 136 2.48 1.49 -6.37
CA GLU A 136 3.53 1.69 -7.35
C GLU A 136 4.59 0.60 -7.24
N GLY A 137 4.98 0.04 -8.39
CA GLY A 137 6.03 -0.95 -8.52
C GLY A 137 5.54 -2.38 -8.73
N VAL A 138 6.50 -3.28 -8.91
CA VAL A 138 6.23 -4.72 -9.05
C VAL A 138 5.92 -5.27 -7.66
N CYS A 139 4.74 -5.89 -7.54
CA CYS A 139 4.19 -6.28 -6.26
C CYS A 139 4.56 -7.72 -5.90
N PHE A 140 4.83 -7.95 -4.62
CA PHE A 140 4.79 -9.27 -4.04
C PHE A 140 3.45 -9.46 -3.35
N SER A 141 2.72 -10.49 -3.78
CA SER A 141 1.37 -10.77 -3.29
C SER A 141 1.41 -11.93 -2.29
N VAL A 142 0.78 -11.73 -1.14
CA VAL A 142 0.64 -12.76 -0.11
C VAL A 142 -0.86 -12.95 0.14
N GLN A 143 -1.30 -14.20 0.00
CA GLN A 143 -2.69 -14.60 0.26
C GLN A 143 -2.87 -14.95 1.74
N ALA A 144 -4.10 -14.88 2.25
CA ALA A 144 -4.42 -15.16 3.65
C ALA A 144 -3.91 -16.54 4.14
N ASP A 145 -3.90 -17.54 3.26
CA ASP A 145 -3.42 -18.90 3.54
C ASP A 145 -1.90 -19.00 3.79
N LYS A 146 -1.15 -17.93 3.47
CA LYS A 146 0.27 -17.77 3.78
C LYS A 146 0.51 -16.75 4.89
N ILE A 147 -0.29 -15.69 4.96
CA ILE A 147 -0.12 -14.64 5.98
C ILE A 147 -0.22 -15.26 7.38
N TYR A 148 -1.29 -15.99 7.67
CA TYR A 148 -1.55 -16.41 9.04
C TYR A 148 -0.73 -17.62 9.48
N PRO A 149 -0.62 -18.71 8.71
CA PRO A 149 0.19 -19.85 9.14
C PRO A 149 1.68 -19.53 9.28
N ASP A 150 2.23 -18.72 8.37
CA ASP A 150 3.68 -18.57 8.23
C ASP A 150 4.21 -17.25 8.82
N LEU A 151 3.45 -16.16 8.73
CA LEU A 151 3.97 -14.81 9.03
C LEU A 151 3.39 -14.22 10.33
N ILE A 152 2.09 -14.43 10.60
CA ILE A 152 1.36 -13.85 11.72
C ILE A 152 0.43 -14.93 12.30
N PRO A 153 0.93 -15.82 13.18
CA PRO A 153 0.21 -17.01 13.65
C PRO A 153 -0.89 -16.70 14.67
N PHE A 154 -1.78 -15.78 14.34
CA PHE A 154 -2.97 -15.45 15.11
C PHE A 154 -4.13 -16.40 14.76
N GLY A 155 -5.03 -16.58 15.72
CA GLY A 155 -6.21 -17.42 15.60
C GLY A 155 -7.30 -16.81 14.70
N PRO A 156 -8.35 -17.58 14.37
CA PRO A 156 -9.35 -17.27 13.36
C PRO A 156 -9.94 -15.85 13.41
N SER A 157 -10.27 -15.34 14.60
CA SER A 157 -10.91 -14.02 14.74
C SER A 157 -10.03 -12.85 14.28
N TYR A 158 -8.71 -13.04 14.26
CA TYR A 158 -7.73 -12.03 13.83
C TYR A 158 -7.19 -12.29 12.41
N ARG A 159 -7.81 -13.24 11.67
CA ARG A 159 -7.44 -13.59 10.29
C ARG A 159 -8.09 -12.71 9.23
N ASN A 160 -7.94 -11.40 9.41
CA ASN A 160 -8.74 -10.39 8.70
C ASN A 160 -8.10 -9.83 7.43
N VAL A 161 -6.82 -10.09 7.14
CA VAL A 161 -6.19 -9.73 5.86
C VAL A 161 -6.50 -10.81 4.84
N ALA A 162 -7.34 -10.48 3.86
CA ALA A 162 -7.73 -11.41 2.80
C ALA A 162 -6.66 -11.52 1.70
N LEU A 163 -6.09 -10.38 1.33
CA LEU A 163 -5.05 -10.25 0.32
C LEU A 163 -4.13 -9.09 0.68
N LEU A 164 -2.83 -9.31 0.54
CA LEU A 164 -1.81 -8.30 0.79
C LEU A 164 -0.87 -8.17 -0.41
N HIS A 165 -0.66 -6.96 -0.88
CA HIS A 165 0.37 -6.60 -1.84
C HIS A 165 1.42 -5.71 -1.16
N VAL A 166 2.70 -6.00 -1.37
CA VAL A 166 3.83 -5.21 -0.83
C VAL A 166 4.81 -4.88 -1.97
N ALA A 167 5.24 -3.62 -2.06
CA ALA A 167 6.21 -3.13 -3.05
C ALA A 167 6.88 -1.86 -2.52
N GLY A 168 8.20 -1.75 -2.72
CA GLY A 168 8.98 -0.60 -2.25
C GLY A 168 8.64 -0.20 -0.81
N GLN A 169 8.25 1.06 -0.64
CA GLN A 169 7.92 1.66 0.66
C GLN A 169 6.44 1.52 1.04
N SER A 170 5.66 0.64 0.41
CA SER A 170 4.22 0.59 0.69
C SER A 170 3.62 -0.82 0.63
N ALA A 171 2.44 -0.94 1.22
CA ALA A 171 1.61 -2.13 1.14
C ALA A 171 0.13 -1.76 1.06
N ILE A 172 -0.65 -2.54 0.31
CA ILE A 172 -2.11 -2.44 0.28
C ILE A 172 -2.71 -3.78 0.70
N ALA A 173 -3.65 -3.73 1.63
CA ALA A 173 -4.36 -4.90 2.16
C ALA A 173 -5.86 -4.78 1.91
N GLU A 174 -6.47 -5.83 1.35
CA GLU A 174 -7.91 -6.06 1.47
C GLU A 174 -8.18 -6.71 2.83
N ILE A 175 -9.02 -6.06 3.62
CA ILE A 175 -9.35 -6.47 4.98
C ILE A 175 -10.82 -6.86 5.04
N ARG A 176 -11.11 -8.06 5.54
CA ARG A 176 -12.46 -8.56 5.79
C ARG A 176 -12.61 -8.77 7.28
N THR A 177 -13.51 -7.99 7.90
CA THR A 177 -13.78 -8.13 9.34
C THR A 177 -14.83 -9.21 9.57
N PRO A 178 -14.73 -10.01 10.65
CA PRO A 178 -15.66 -11.10 10.92
C PRO A 178 -17.05 -10.54 11.25
N ALA A 179 -18.08 -11.26 10.82
CA ALA A 179 -19.46 -10.97 11.20
C ALA A 179 -19.75 -11.59 12.59
N GLY A 180 -20.45 -10.86 13.47
CA GLY A 180 -20.99 -11.41 14.72
C GLY A 180 -20.00 -11.70 15.86
N GLU A 181 -18.68 -11.76 15.61
CA GLU A 181 -17.69 -12.09 16.65
C GLU A 181 -17.12 -10.84 17.37
N ALA A 182 -17.11 -9.67 16.72
CA ALA A 182 -16.91 -8.40 17.41
C ALA A 182 -18.24 -7.89 17.94
N GLY A 183 -18.30 -7.72 19.25
CA GLY A 183 -19.25 -6.80 19.87
C GLY A 183 -18.95 -5.35 19.48
N ALA A 184 -19.18 -4.99 18.21
CA ALA A 184 -19.68 -3.67 17.86
C ALA A 184 -21.12 -3.56 18.37
N SER A 185 -21.22 -3.59 19.70
CA SER A 185 -22.33 -2.98 20.38
C SER A 185 -22.36 -1.52 19.98
N ALA A 186 -23.55 -0.91 19.94
CA ALA A 186 -23.74 0.53 19.76
C ALA A 186 -22.91 1.39 20.75
N SER A 187 -22.29 0.78 21.77
CA SER A 187 -21.42 1.42 22.75
C SER A 187 -19.97 1.64 22.31
N GLN A 188 -19.48 1.03 21.23
CA GLN A 188 -18.09 1.23 20.79
C GLN A 188 -17.86 2.65 20.27
N GLN A 189 -16.81 3.32 20.73
CA GLN A 189 -16.49 4.70 20.35
C GLN A 189 -15.63 4.76 19.07
N LEU A 190 -14.71 3.82 18.90
CA LEU A 190 -13.74 3.80 17.79
C LEU A 190 -14.10 2.82 16.67
N GLY A 191 -15.08 1.95 16.90
CA GLY A 191 -15.53 0.92 15.95
C GLY A 191 -14.85 -0.43 16.14
N SER A 192 -14.99 -1.29 15.13
CA SER A 192 -14.45 -2.65 15.12
C SER A 192 -12.91 -2.65 15.20
N PRO A 193 -12.30 -3.43 16.13
CA PRO A 193 -10.85 -3.44 16.34
C PRO A 193 -10.10 -4.07 15.15
N PHE A 194 -10.76 -4.96 14.43
CA PHE A 194 -10.15 -5.87 13.48
C PHE A 194 -9.51 -5.19 12.27
N ALA A 195 -10.07 -4.06 11.82
CA ALA A 195 -9.54 -3.38 10.64
C ALA A 195 -8.19 -2.71 10.91
N LEU A 196 -8.07 -2.02 12.05
CA LEU A 196 -6.82 -1.36 12.42
C LEU A 196 -5.74 -2.39 12.81
N ASP A 197 -6.13 -3.48 13.47
CA ASP A 197 -5.20 -4.56 13.78
C ASP A 197 -4.66 -5.25 12.51
N ALA A 198 -5.53 -5.53 11.53
CA ALA A 198 -5.13 -6.04 10.23
C ALA A 198 -4.21 -5.08 9.44
N ALA A 199 -4.33 -3.77 9.63
CA ALA A 199 -3.37 -2.82 9.08
C ALA A 199 -1.98 -2.94 9.74
N PHE A 200 -1.91 -3.24 11.05
CA PHE A 200 -0.64 -3.59 11.70
C PHE A 200 -0.07 -4.91 11.20
N HIS A 201 -0.91 -5.88 10.84
CA HIS A 201 -0.47 -7.11 10.17
C HIS A 201 0.21 -6.82 8.84
N ALA A 202 -0.35 -5.95 8.01
CA ALA A 202 0.27 -5.53 6.76
C ALA A 202 1.64 -4.86 6.99
N ALA A 203 1.76 -4.00 8.01
CA ALA A 203 3.04 -3.40 8.40
C ALA A 203 4.06 -4.44 8.92
N CYS A 204 3.60 -5.46 9.65
CA CYS A 204 4.43 -6.57 10.10
C CYS A 204 4.96 -7.39 8.92
N VAL A 205 4.11 -7.76 7.95
CA VAL A 205 4.55 -8.49 6.75
C VAL A 205 5.53 -7.66 5.91
N TRP A 206 5.31 -6.34 5.80
CA TRP A 206 6.29 -5.45 5.17
C TRP A 206 7.64 -5.52 5.91
N GLY A 207 7.64 -5.44 7.25
CA GLY A 207 8.84 -5.56 8.08
C GLY A 207 9.56 -6.91 7.92
N GLN A 208 8.81 -7.99 7.77
CA GLN A 208 9.36 -9.33 7.52
C GLN A 208 10.04 -9.41 6.15
N ARG A 209 9.45 -8.80 5.12
CA ARG A 209 9.97 -8.81 3.75
C ARG A 209 11.20 -7.94 3.56
N PHE A 210 11.14 -6.69 4.00
CA PHE A 210 12.14 -5.67 3.66
C PHE A 210 13.11 -5.33 4.79
N ALA A 211 12.71 -5.54 6.05
CA ALA A 211 13.56 -5.29 7.21
C ALA A 211 14.06 -6.57 7.90
N GLY A 212 13.59 -7.75 7.46
CA GLY A 212 14.00 -9.04 8.00
C GLY A 212 13.58 -9.27 9.46
N ILE A 213 12.57 -8.56 9.96
CA ILE A 213 12.11 -8.66 11.36
C ILE A 213 10.62 -8.93 11.49
N VAL A 214 10.23 -9.65 12.54
CA VAL A 214 8.83 -9.81 12.94
C VAL A 214 8.48 -8.68 13.93
N ALA A 215 7.87 -7.61 13.41
CA ALA A 215 7.64 -6.39 14.18
C ALA A 215 6.22 -6.30 14.78
N PHE A 216 6.12 -5.73 15.97
CA PHE A 216 4.87 -5.48 16.71
C PHE A 216 4.65 -3.98 16.91
N PRO A 217 3.40 -3.50 17.00
CA PRO A 217 3.12 -2.11 17.31
C PRO A 217 3.58 -1.79 18.74
N VAL A 218 4.42 -0.76 18.88
CA VAL A 218 4.90 -0.24 20.17
C VAL A 218 4.41 1.17 20.47
N GLY A 219 3.75 1.81 19.50
CA GLY A 219 3.08 3.10 19.68
C GLY A 219 2.77 3.76 18.34
N MET A 220 2.13 4.93 18.37
CA MET A 220 2.00 5.79 17.20
C MET A 220 1.84 7.25 17.60
N ASP A 221 2.22 8.18 16.73
CA ASP A 221 2.19 9.60 17.07
C ASP A 221 0.75 10.14 17.08
N ARG A 222 -0.06 9.76 16.09
CA ARG A 222 -1.45 10.20 15.96
C ARG A 222 -2.33 9.09 15.40
N CYS A 223 -3.58 9.07 15.85
CA CYS A 223 -4.65 8.25 15.29
C CYS A 223 -5.95 9.07 15.24
N ARG A 224 -6.63 9.07 14.10
CA ARG A 224 -7.93 9.70 13.89
C ARG A 224 -8.91 8.69 13.32
N VAL A 225 -10.04 8.51 14.00
CA VAL A 225 -11.19 7.74 13.52
C VAL A 225 -12.23 8.70 12.96
N TYR A 226 -12.29 8.82 11.63
CA TYR A 226 -13.27 9.66 10.94
C TYR A 226 -14.66 9.03 10.90
N ALA A 227 -14.70 7.71 10.75
CA ALA A 227 -15.89 6.90 10.83
C ALA A 227 -15.56 5.57 11.52
N PRO A 228 -16.39 5.10 12.48
CA PRO A 228 -16.20 3.80 13.09
C PRO A 228 -16.29 2.68 12.04
N THR A 229 -15.30 1.79 12.03
CA THR A 229 -15.37 0.55 11.25
C THR A 229 -16.43 -0.38 11.84
N ARG A 230 -17.02 -1.25 11.02
CA ARG A 230 -18.11 -2.14 11.38
C ARG A 230 -17.70 -3.60 11.18
N PRO A 231 -18.22 -4.55 11.98
CA PRO A 231 -18.04 -5.98 11.73
C PRO A 231 -18.71 -6.41 10.42
N GLY A 232 -18.22 -7.48 9.81
CA GLY A 232 -18.75 -8.04 8.57
C GLY A 232 -18.47 -7.21 7.31
N GLU A 233 -17.80 -6.07 7.44
CA GLU A 233 -17.48 -5.18 6.32
C GLU A 233 -16.10 -5.45 5.73
N THR A 234 -15.90 -4.96 4.49
CA THR A 234 -14.61 -4.96 3.79
C THR A 234 -13.99 -3.58 3.78
N TYR A 235 -12.70 -3.50 4.10
CA TYR A 235 -11.89 -2.29 4.10
C TYR A 235 -10.62 -2.48 3.28
N PHE A 236 -9.99 -1.36 2.91
CA PHE A 236 -8.72 -1.34 2.20
C PHE A 236 -7.72 -0.50 3.00
N ALA A 237 -6.66 -1.12 3.48
CA ALA A 237 -5.60 -0.41 4.18
C ALA A 237 -4.45 -0.09 3.24
N HIS A 238 -4.01 1.16 3.23
CA HIS A 238 -2.74 1.59 2.65
C HIS A 238 -1.74 1.83 3.77
N VAL A 239 -0.64 1.09 3.75
CA VAL A 239 0.47 1.16 4.71
C VAL A 239 1.68 1.75 4.01
N MET A 240 2.18 2.87 4.50
CA MET A 240 3.31 3.60 3.92
C MET A 240 4.47 3.58 4.91
N HIS A 241 5.59 2.96 4.55
CA HIS A 241 6.84 3.06 5.27
C HIS A 241 7.40 4.48 5.11
N VAL A 242 7.62 5.16 6.23
CA VAL A 242 8.11 6.55 6.26
C VAL A 242 9.62 6.57 6.45
N ARG A 243 10.13 5.80 7.42
CA ARG A 243 11.56 5.69 7.72
C ARG A 243 11.85 4.52 8.65
N THR A 244 13.14 4.22 8.81
CA THR A 244 13.65 3.24 9.78
C THR A 244 14.69 3.89 10.67
N ASP A 245 14.47 3.85 11.99
CA ASP A 245 15.35 4.47 13.00
C ASP A 245 15.86 3.39 13.97
N ALA A 246 17.12 2.95 13.84
CA ALA A 246 17.75 1.99 14.77
C ALA A 246 16.90 0.72 15.06
N GLY A 247 16.32 0.12 14.01
CA GLY A 247 15.46 -1.07 14.12
C GLY A 247 14.01 -0.80 14.51
N LEU A 248 13.62 0.48 14.65
CA LEU A 248 12.25 0.93 14.75
C LEU A 248 11.73 1.30 13.35
N LEU A 249 10.71 0.59 12.87
CA LEU A 249 10.06 0.88 11.61
C LEU A 249 8.93 1.89 11.84
N ILE A 250 8.90 2.97 11.06
CA ILE A 250 7.88 4.02 11.16
C ILE A 250 6.97 3.97 9.94
N PHE A 251 5.67 3.94 10.16
CA PHE A 251 4.66 3.89 9.11
C PHE A 251 3.56 4.93 9.28
N ASP A 252 2.95 5.31 8.17
CA ASP A 252 1.64 5.95 8.13
C ASP A 252 0.62 4.95 7.58
N LEU A 253 -0.61 4.98 8.11
CA LEU A 253 -1.69 4.06 7.74
C LEU A 253 -2.94 4.83 7.36
N ARG A 254 -3.66 4.39 6.32
CA ARG A 254 -4.99 4.88 5.96
C ARG A 254 -5.90 3.68 5.71
N ILE A 255 -7.12 3.71 6.24
CA ILE A 255 -8.13 2.66 6.05
C ILE A 255 -9.34 3.26 5.34
N TYR A 256 -9.66 2.72 4.17
CA TYR A 256 -10.74 3.18 3.31
C TYR A 256 -11.88 2.15 3.23
N GLY A 257 -13.11 2.66 3.06
CA GLY A 257 -14.24 1.84 2.64
C GLY A 257 -14.17 1.47 1.15
N ARG A 258 -15.10 0.63 0.69
CA ARG A 258 -15.24 0.28 -0.75
C ARG A 258 -15.52 1.49 -1.65
N ASP A 259 -16.01 2.57 -1.07
CA ASP A 259 -16.31 3.83 -1.71
C ASP A 259 -15.16 4.84 -1.59
N GLY A 260 -14.00 4.46 -1.06
CA GLY A 260 -12.87 5.38 -0.90
C GLY A 260 -13.08 6.43 0.21
N CYS A 261 -14.13 6.33 1.02
CA CYS A 261 -14.25 7.14 2.22
C CYS A 261 -13.21 6.69 3.25
N LEU A 262 -12.52 7.66 3.85
CA LEU A 262 -11.51 7.40 4.88
C LEU A 262 -12.18 7.12 6.23
N PHE A 263 -11.87 5.96 6.83
CA PHE A 263 -12.38 5.55 8.15
C PHE A 263 -11.36 5.85 9.25
N VAL A 264 -10.11 5.46 9.04
CA VAL A 264 -9.04 5.61 10.04
C VAL A 264 -7.78 6.13 9.37
N ALA A 265 -7.11 7.08 10.03
CA ALA A 265 -5.77 7.53 9.66
C ALA A 265 -4.85 7.49 10.87
N CYS A 266 -3.68 6.87 10.71
CA CYS A 266 -2.62 6.88 11.71
C CYS A 266 -1.34 7.46 11.10
N SER A 267 -0.58 8.23 11.88
CA SER A 267 0.75 8.69 11.49
C SER A 267 1.79 8.29 12.54
N GLY A 268 3.00 8.03 12.08
CA GLY A 268 4.11 7.68 12.96
C GLY A 268 3.90 6.37 13.74
N VAL A 269 3.24 5.38 13.12
CA VAL A 269 3.06 4.04 13.68
C VAL A 269 4.42 3.37 13.81
N ARG A 270 4.78 3.05 15.04
CA ARG A 270 6.07 2.49 15.43
C ARG A 270 5.94 0.98 15.56
N MET A 271 6.65 0.26 14.70
CA MET A 271 6.72 -1.20 14.71
C MET A 271 8.15 -1.64 15.10
N LYS A 272 8.28 -2.59 16.03
CA LYS A 272 9.58 -3.08 16.50
C LYS A 272 9.57 -4.57 16.79
N ASP A 273 10.68 -5.26 16.58
CA ASP A 273 10.87 -6.58 17.18
C ASP A 273 10.98 -6.48 18.70
N VAL A 274 10.05 -7.13 19.40
CA VAL A 274 9.99 -7.20 20.87
C VAL A 274 10.45 -8.56 21.41
N SER A 275 10.82 -9.49 20.53
CA SER A 275 11.33 -10.82 20.88
C SER A 275 12.84 -10.84 21.14
N GLY A 276 13.56 -9.79 20.74
CA GLY A 276 15.02 -9.69 20.85
C GLY A 276 15.75 -10.59 19.87
N GLY A 277 15.27 -10.68 18.62
CA GLY A 277 15.83 -11.49 17.55
C GLY A 277 15.44 -12.96 17.56
N LYS A 278 14.60 -13.39 18.51
CA LYS A 278 14.15 -14.78 18.62
C LYS A 278 13.14 -15.16 17.54
N ARG A 279 12.38 -14.18 17.05
CA ARG A 279 11.44 -14.37 15.93
C ARG A 279 12.05 -13.85 14.65
N LEU A 280 12.39 -14.79 13.77
CA LEU A 280 12.87 -14.49 12.42
C LEU A 280 11.76 -14.77 11.41
N PRO A 281 11.65 -13.94 10.36
CA PRO A 281 10.72 -14.23 9.27
C PRO A 281 11.15 -15.51 8.53
N PRO A 282 10.20 -16.25 7.93
CA PRO A 282 10.51 -17.35 7.04
C PRO A 282 11.43 -16.92 5.88
N GLN A 283 12.28 -17.81 5.39
CA GLN A 283 13.23 -17.47 4.31
C GLN A 283 12.51 -17.04 3.02
N TRP A 284 11.31 -17.57 2.75
CA TRP A 284 10.59 -17.32 1.50
C TRP A 284 10.04 -15.88 1.39
N ILE A 285 9.80 -15.19 2.51
CA ILE A 285 9.26 -13.82 2.49
C ILE A 285 10.37 -12.77 2.36
N ASN A 286 11.58 -13.10 2.81
CA ASN A 286 12.74 -12.21 2.82
C ASN A 286 13.34 -12.07 1.41
N ILE A 287 13.71 -10.85 1.02
CA ILE A 287 14.38 -10.57 -0.24
C ILE A 287 15.89 -10.39 -0.01
N PRO A 288 16.77 -11.10 -0.74
CA PRO A 288 18.13 -10.63 -0.96
C PRO A 288 18.09 -9.37 -1.85
N ALA A 289 18.73 -8.27 -1.44
CA ALA A 289 18.71 -6.95 -2.08
C ALA A 289 18.93 -6.90 -3.62
N ALA A 290 19.38 -7.97 -4.25
CA ALA A 290 19.57 -8.10 -5.69
C ALA A 290 18.27 -8.30 -6.52
N ALA A 291 17.12 -8.59 -5.90
CA ALA A 291 15.89 -8.94 -6.64
C ALA A 291 14.98 -7.76 -7.03
N ASP A 292 15.30 -6.52 -6.62
CA ASP A 292 14.47 -5.32 -6.85
C ASP A 292 14.85 -4.54 -8.14
N GLN A 293 15.54 -5.18 -9.08
CA GLN A 293 16.20 -4.51 -10.20
C GLN A 293 15.31 -4.23 -11.42
N THR A 294 14.06 -4.73 -11.45
CA THR A 294 13.28 -4.70 -12.70
C THR A 294 12.79 -3.29 -13.09
N THR A 295 12.55 -2.41 -12.12
CA THR A 295 12.26 -0.99 -12.36
C THR A 295 13.53 -0.15 -12.55
N GLY A 296 14.66 -0.56 -11.94
CA GLY A 296 15.93 0.16 -12.03
C GLY A 296 16.57 0.17 -13.43
N LEU A 297 16.33 -0.86 -14.25
CA LEU A 297 16.92 -0.95 -15.60
C LEU A 297 16.21 -0.08 -16.65
N MET A 298 14.90 0.16 -16.52
CA MET A 298 14.16 1.01 -17.46
C MET A 298 14.27 2.51 -17.12
N ALA A 299 14.47 2.85 -15.84
CA ALA A 299 14.61 4.24 -15.40
C ALA A 299 15.83 4.95 -16.03
N ALA A 300 16.89 4.21 -16.41
CA ALA A 300 18.12 4.78 -16.96
C ALA A 300 17.95 5.49 -18.33
N GLY A 301 16.78 5.38 -18.98
CA GLY A 301 16.51 5.96 -20.31
C GLY A 301 15.38 6.98 -20.39
N CYS A 302 14.69 7.29 -19.29
CA CYS A 302 13.53 8.18 -19.25
C CYS A 302 13.61 9.16 -18.07
N ASP A 303 12.75 10.20 -18.07
CA ASP A 303 12.74 11.20 -16.98
C ASP A 303 11.94 10.70 -15.78
N ALA A 304 10.89 9.92 -16.03
CA ALA A 304 10.14 9.22 -14.99
C ALA A 304 9.42 7.99 -15.57
N LEU A 305 9.22 6.97 -14.74
CA LEU A 305 8.52 5.74 -15.07
C LEU A 305 7.75 5.24 -13.86
N THR A 306 6.51 4.79 -14.10
CA THR A 306 5.65 4.18 -13.08
C THR A 306 5.09 2.87 -13.61
N VAL A 307 5.02 1.87 -12.72
CA VAL A 307 4.36 0.57 -12.96
C VAL A 307 3.28 0.36 -11.91
N ILE A 308 2.12 -0.12 -12.33
CA ILE A 308 1.02 -0.52 -11.43
C ILE A 308 0.57 -1.93 -11.81
N GLU A 309 0.49 -2.83 -10.83
CA GLU A 309 -0.19 -4.12 -11.02
C GLU A 309 -1.70 -3.96 -10.88
N LEU A 310 -2.44 -4.48 -11.87
CA LEU A 310 -3.91 -4.39 -11.97
C LEU A 310 -4.65 -5.01 -10.77
N THR A 311 -3.99 -5.92 -10.05
CA THR A 311 -4.50 -6.55 -8.84
C THR A 311 -4.53 -5.59 -7.64
N THR A 312 -3.69 -4.56 -7.64
CA THR A 312 -3.63 -3.56 -6.56
C THR A 312 -4.63 -2.42 -6.72
N VAL A 313 -5.27 -2.30 -7.88
CA VAL A 313 -6.25 -1.25 -8.16
C VAL A 313 -7.46 -1.43 -7.25
N ALA A 314 -7.65 -0.46 -6.35
CA ALA A 314 -8.71 -0.43 -5.37
C ALA A 314 -10.10 -0.31 -6.05
N PRO A 315 -11.17 -0.81 -5.41
CA PRO A 315 -12.51 -0.76 -6.00
C PRO A 315 -13.09 0.65 -6.14
N PHE A 316 -12.49 1.64 -5.49
CA PHE A 316 -12.88 3.06 -5.55
C PHE A 316 -12.01 3.87 -6.51
N ALA A 317 -11.15 3.23 -7.31
CA ALA A 317 -10.21 3.91 -8.20
C ALA A 317 -10.88 4.78 -9.27
N ASP A 318 -12.14 4.50 -9.63
CA ASP A 318 -12.92 5.31 -10.57
C ASP A 318 -13.22 6.73 -10.04
N LYS A 319 -13.20 6.92 -8.71
CA LYS A 319 -13.45 8.23 -8.10
C LYS A 319 -12.36 9.27 -8.32
N VAL A 320 -11.21 8.84 -8.84
CA VAL A 320 -10.04 9.70 -9.09
C VAL A 320 -10.01 10.23 -10.52
N LEU A 321 -10.95 9.79 -11.36
CA LEU A 321 -11.01 10.17 -12.76
C LEU A 321 -11.47 11.62 -12.91
N SER A 322 -10.78 12.35 -13.77
CA SER A 322 -11.24 13.65 -14.30
C SER A 322 -12.54 13.48 -15.09
N ALA A 323 -13.19 14.59 -15.42
CA ALA A 323 -14.44 14.57 -16.18
C ALA A 323 -14.29 13.86 -17.54
N ASP A 324 -13.18 14.10 -18.26
CA ASP A 324 -12.97 13.50 -19.59
C ASP A 324 -12.56 12.02 -19.51
N GLU A 325 -11.83 11.63 -18.46
CA GLU A 325 -11.54 10.22 -18.20
C GLU A 325 -12.82 9.45 -17.83
N SER A 326 -13.70 10.04 -17.02
CA SER A 326 -14.98 9.47 -16.64
C SER A 326 -15.88 9.20 -17.84
N LYS A 327 -16.00 10.17 -18.78
CA LYS A 327 -16.75 9.97 -20.04
C LYS A 327 -16.24 8.78 -20.86
N ARG A 328 -14.91 8.61 -20.92
CA ARG A 328 -14.28 7.45 -21.60
C ARG A 328 -14.56 6.15 -20.84
N PHE A 329 -14.56 6.19 -19.51
CA PHE A 329 -14.74 5.03 -18.63
C PHE A 329 -16.16 4.45 -18.66
N GLU A 330 -17.20 5.28 -18.66
CA GLU A 330 -18.61 4.85 -18.58
C GLU A 330 -18.98 3.84 -19.68
N ASN A 331 -18.45 4.04 -20.89
CA ASN A 331 -18.74 3.24 -22.07
C ASN A 331 -17.89 1.95 -22.19
N MET A 332 -17.05 1.64 -21.20
CA MET A 332 -16.15 0.48 -21.25
C MET A 332 -16.78 -0.78 -20.63
N SER A 333 -16.45 -1.94 -21.21
CA SER A 333 -16.73 -3.24 -20.60
C SER A 333 -15.92 -3.46 -19.32
N ASP A 334 -16.42 -4.30 -18.40
CA ASP A 334 -15.77 -4.60 -17.12
C ASP A 334 -14.31 -5.04 -17.28
N ARG A 335 -14.02 -5.83 -18.33
CA ARG A 335 -12.65 -6.27 -18.64
C ARG A 335 -11.71 -5.09 -18.94
N ARG A 336 -12.19 -4.06 -19.65
CA ARG A 336 -11.40 -2.88 -20.02
C ARG A 336 -11.32 -1.85 -18.91
N ARG A 337 -12.33 -1.79 -18.02
CA ARG A 337 -12.38 -0.83 -16.91
C ARG A 337 -11.14 -0.92 -16.01
N ARG A 338 -10.72 -2.12 -15.64
CA ARG A 338 -9.56 -2.32 -14.74
C ARG A 338 -8.23 -1.85 -15.36
N SER A 339 -7.95 -2.23 -16.61
CA SER A 339 -6.72 -1.82 -17.29
C SER A 339 -6.72 -0.32 -17.60
N PHE A 340 -7.88 0.26 -17.90
CA PHE A 340 -8.04 1.71 -18.05
C PHE A 340 -7.72 2.44 -16.74
N LEU A 341 -8.32 2.02 -15.62
CA LEU A 341 -8.05 2.62 -14.29
C LEU A 341 -6.57 2.53 -13.93
N ALA A 342 -5.94 1.35 -14.09
CA ALA A 342 -4.52 1.18 -13.84
C ALA A 342 -3.66 2.12 -14.70
N ALA A 343 -3.97 2.26 -15.99
CA ALA A 343 -3.27 3.18 -16.88
C ALA A 343 -3.44 4.64 -16.47
N ARG A 344 -4.65 5.06 -16.05
CA ARG A 344 -4.90 6.43 -15.55
C ARG A 344 -4.13 6.70 -14.26
N LEU A 345 -4.17 5.78 -13.31
CA LEU A 345 -3.42 5.86 -12.06
C LEU A 345 -1.91 5.98 -12.32
N ALA A 346 -1.36 5.18 -13.26
CA ALA A 346 0.05 5.25 -13.62
C ALA A 346 0.43 6.61 -14.21
N CYS A 347 -0.43 7.19 -15.07
CA CYS A 347 -0.20 8.53 -15.64
C CYS A 347 -0.33 9.65 -14.59
N LYS A 348 -1.28 9.55 -13.64
CA LYS A 348 -1.41 10.53 -12.55
C LYS A 348 -0.21 10.47 -11.61
N ARG A 349 0.26 9.27 -11.28
CA ARG A 349 1.48 9.07 -10.48
C ARG A 349 2.71 9.66 -11.17
N LEU A 350 2.88 9.40 -12.47
CA LEU A 350 3.93 9.98 -13.29
C LEU A 350 3.92 11.52 -13.25
N SER A 351 2.73 12.12 -13.37
CA SER A 351 2.51 13.58 -13.28
C SER A 351 2.93 14.14 -11.91
N ARG A 352 2.59 13.44 -10.82
CA ARG A 352 3.01 13.83 -9.45
C ARG A 352 4.52 13.73 -9.26
N ILE A 353 5.16 12.65 -9.73
CA ILE A 353 6.63 12.47 -9.63
C ILE A 353 7.36 13.63 -10.32
N LEU A 354 6.97 13.96 -11.54
CA LEU A 354 7.58 15.05 -12.31
C LEU A 354 7.30 16.43 -11.73
N SER A 355 6.27 16.54 -10.89
CA SER A 355 5.89 17.76 -10.15
C SER A 355 6.42 17.74 -8.70
N GLY A 356 7.53 17.04 -8.44
CA GLY A 356 8.19 17.04 -7.13
C GLY A 356 7.52 16.14 -6.08
N ASN A 357 6.86 15.05 -6.50
CA ASN A 357 6.05 14.17 -5.65
C ASN A 357 4.86 14.87 -5.00
N ASP A 358 4.15 15.70 -5.77
CA ASP A 358 2.94 16.40 -5.30
C ASP A 358 1.89 15.46 -4.70
N THR A 359 1.46 15.76 -3.47
CA THR A 359 0.44 15.04 -2.71
C THR A 359 -0.87 15.81 -2.54
N GLU A 360 -0.91 17.08 -2.95
CA GLU A 360 -1.98 18.01 -2.58
C GLU A 360 -3.00 18.18 -3.69
N THR A 361 -2.57 18.19 -4.96
CA THR A 361 -3.49 18.38 -6.09
C THR A 361 -4.54 17.27 -6.13
N ASP A 362 -5.81 17.65 -6.26
CA ASP A 362 -6.90 16.70 -6.41
C ASP A 362 -6.67 15.85 -7.67
N PRO A 363 -6.71 14.52 -7.58
CA PRO A 363 -6.47 13.68 -8.75
C PRO A 363 -7.45 13.92 -9.90
N ARG A 364 -8.64 14.46 -9.63
CA ARG A 364 -9.64 14.79 -10.66
C ARG A 364 -9.23 16.00 -11.50
N ASP A 365 -8.32 16.82 -11.00
CA ASP A 365 -7.75 17.96 -11.72
C ASP A 365 -6.55 17.56 -12.59
N ILE A 366 -6.01 16.35 -12.40
CA ILE A 366 -4.92 15.77 -13.20
C ILE A 366 -5.50 14.97 -14.37
N THR A 367 -5.91 15.64 -15.45
CA THR A 367 -6.49 14.96 -16.63
C THR A 367 -5.40 14.32 -17.48
N THR A 368 -5.41 12.99 -17.66
CA THR A 368 -4.33 12.26 -18.37
C THR A 368 -4.71 11.78 -19.77
N VAL A 369 -5.83 12.26 -20.30
CA VAL A 369 -6.31 12.03 -21.67
C VAL A 369 -6.48 13.36 -22.40
N TYR A 370 -6.22 13.36 -23.70
CA TYR A 370 -6.74 14.44 -24.56
C TYR A 370 -8.22 14.22 -24.87
N ALA A 371 -8.95 15.27 -25.23
CA ALA A 371 -10.34 15.12 -25.66
C ALA A 371 -10.45 14.42 -27.03
N ASP A 372 -9.52 14.72 -27.93
CA ASP A 372 -9.56 14.42 -29.38
C ASP A 372 -8.50 13.43 -29.86
N LYS A 373 -7.55 13.03 -29.00
CA LYS A 373 -6.46 12.09 -29.35
C LYS A 373 -6.43 10.85 -28.45
N PRO A 374 -5.96 9.70 -28.99
CA PRO A 374 -5.86 8.46 -28.21
C PRO A 374 -4.67 8.49 -27.23
N SER A 375 -3.62 9.24 -27.55
CA SER A 375 -2.39 9.35 -26.75
C SER A 375 -2.66 9.92 -25.35
N PRO A 376 -1.90 9.48 -24.33
CA PRO A 376 -2.02 10.05 -22.99
C PRO A 376 -1.44 11.48 -22.96
N CYS A 377 -1.78 12.21 -21.90
CA CYS A 377 -1.06 13.42 -21.51
C CYS A 377 -0.53 13.28 -20.08
N CYS A 378 0.58 13.96 -19.80
CA CYS A 378 1.19 14.03 -18.47
C CYS A 378 1.24 15.50 -18.04
N PRO A 379 0.11 16.08 -17.58
CA PRO A 379 0.10 17.44 -17.09
C PRO A 379 0.94 17.54 -15.81
N LEU A 380 1.67 18.63 -15.64
CA LEU A 380 2.38 18.91 -14.40
C LEU A 380 1.48 19.71 -13.47
N THR A 381 1.52 19.39 -12.18
CA THR A 381 0.67 20.04 -11.17
C THR A 381 1.23 21.38 -10.69
N ASP A 382 2.46 21.71 -11.09
CA ASP A 382 3.15 22.97 -10.81
C ASP A 382 2.99 24.04 -11.92
N GLY A 383 2.15 23.78 -12.93
CA GLY A 383 1.85 24.71 -14.01
C GLY A 383 2.89 24.76 -15.15
N ARG A 384 3.97 23.97 -15.08
CA ARG A 384 4.89 23.79 -16.21
C ARG A 384 4.20 23.03 -17.36
N SER A 385 4.78 23.11 -18.55
CA SER A 385 4.26 22.41 -19.74
C SER A 385 4.27 20.89 -19.55
N ALA A 386 3.24 20.22 -20.07
CA ALA A 386 3.12 18.77 -20.02
C ALA A 386 4.33 18.06 -20.66
N TYR A 387 4.72 16.93 -20.07
CA TYR A 387 5.72 16.05 -20.66
C TYR A 387 5.12 15.20 -21.78
N ALA A 388 5.94 14.86 -22.78
CA ALA A 388 5.62 13.75 -23.66
C ALA A 388 5.62 12.46 -22.84
N CYS A 389 4.54 11.68 -22.96
CA CYS A 389 4.37 10.45 -22.22
C CYS A 389 3.75 9.36 -23.08
N SER A 390 3.97 8.12 -22.65
CA SER A 390 3.35 6.93 -23.23
C SER A 390 2.85 6.03 -22.12
N VAL A 391 1.82 5.25 -22.42
CA VAL A 391 1.23 4.28 -21.49
C VAL A 391 0.93 2.98 -22.22
N SER A 392 1.14 1.85 -21.57
CA SER A 392 0.71 0.53 -22.04
C SER A 392 0.18 -0.31 -20.90
N HIS A 393 -0.56 -1.36 -21.22
CA HIS A 393 -1.04 -2.32 -20.24
C HIS A 393 -1.22 -3.71 -20.85
N ASP A 394 -1.17 -4.75 -20.03
CA ASP A 394 -1.53 -6.13 -20.40
C ASP A 394 -2.53 -6.74 -19.40
N ASP A 395 -2.51 -8.06 -19.21
CA ASP A 395 -3.38 -8.75 -18.25
C ASP A 395 -2.94 -8.61 -16.78
N ARG A 396 -1.74 -8.05 -16.51
CA ARG A 396 -1.19 -7.88 -15.16
C ARG A 396 -0.73 -6.46 -14.85
N PHE A 397 -0.09 -5.78 -15.78
CA PHE A 397 0.56 -4.49 -15.54
C PHE A 397 -0.08 -3.35 -16.33
N ALA A 398 0.02 -2.16 -15.79
CA ALA A 398 0.02 -0.90 -16.53
C ALA A 398 1.36 -0.20 -16.30
N VAL A 399 1.95 0.34 -17.35
CA VAL A 399 3.21 1.08 -17.31
C VAL A 399 3.02 2.43 -17.98
N ALA A 400 3.50 3.49 -17.34
CA ALA A 400 3.53 4.84 -17.89
C ALA A 400 4.96 5.39 -17.82
N VAL A 401 5.37 6.13 -18.85
CA VAL A 401 6.71 6.72 -18.94
C VAL A 401 6.63 8.14 -19.48
N ALA A 402 7.54 9.00 -19.04
CA ALA A 402 7.74 10.35 -19.55
C ALA A 402 9.19 10.61 -19.95
N CYS A 403 9.39 11.42 -20.99
CA CYS A 403 10.71 11.85 -21.41
C CYS A 403 10.67 13.25 -22.05
N THR A 404 11.80 13.94 -22.00
CA THR A 404 12.08 15.16 -22.74
C THR A 404 12.33 14.77 -24.20
N GLY A 405 11.24 14.56 -24.95
CA GLY A 405 11.25 14.10 -26.34
C GLY A 405 10.23 12.99 -26.59
N ARG A 406 10.24 12.42 -27.80
CA ARG A 406 9.33 11.33 -28.16
C ARG A 406 9.62 10.09 -27.31
N VAL A 407 8.56 9.46 -26.81
CA VAL A 407 8.66 8.28 -25.96
C VAL A 407 7.52 7.31 -26.24
N GLY A 408 7.85 6.02 -26.23
CA GLY A 408 6.92 4.93 -26.41
C GLY A 408 7.23 3.81 -25.44
N VAL A 409 6.19 3.25 -24.82
CA VAL A 409 6.33 2.09 -23.94
C VAL A 409 5.33 1.03 -24.33
N ASP A 410 5.74 -0.22 -24.17
CA ASP A 410 4.88 -1.37 -24.31
C ASP A 410 5.12 -2.41 -23.21
N VAL A 411 4.07 -3.17 -22.87
CA VAL A 411 4.15 -4.29 -21.93
C VAL A 411 3.35 -5.45 -22.49
N GLU A 412 3.98 -6.60 -22.65
CA GLU A 412 3.37 -7.77 -23.28
C GLU A 412 3.73 -9.05 -22.56
N LYS A 413 2.76 -9.95 -22.49
CA LYS A 413 2.94 -11.29 -21.92
C LYS A 413 3.51 -12.25 -22.97
N MET A 414 4.61 -12.89 -22.64
CA MET A 414 5.21 -13.98 -23.42
C MET A 414 4.19 -15.10 -23.62
N SER A 415 3.73 -15.25 -24.86
CA SER A 415 2.70 -16.22 -25.23
C SER A 415 2.89 -16.65 -26.67
N GLU A 416 2.63 -17.93 -26.96
CA GLU A 416 2.60 -18.47 -28.33
C GLU A 416 1.62 -17.74 -29.28
N ARG A 417 0.69 -16.94 -28.74
CA ARG A 417 -0.22 -16.12 -29.54
C ARG A 417 0.53 -15.21 -30.52
N VAL A 418 1.69 -14.67 -30.13
CA VAL A 418 2.48 -13.79 -30.99
C VAL A 418 2.96 -14.50 -32.27
N LEU A 419 3.19 -15.80 -32.20
CA LEU A 419 3.68 -16.58 -33.34
C LEU A 419 2.62 -16.75 -34.43
N LYS A 420 1.33 -16.67 -34.06
CA LYS A 420 0.21 -16.80 -35.01
C LYS A 420 0.11 -15.61 -35.96
N SER A 421 0.66 -14.46 -35.59
CA SER A 421 0.62 -13.23 -36.38
C SER A 421 1.99 -12.80 -36.91
N ARG A 422 3.06 -13.60 -36.73
CA ARG A 422 4.44 -13.21 -37.09
C ARG A 422 4.59 -12.73 -38.53
N SER A 423 3.92 -13.39 -39.47
CA SER A 423 4.00 -13.03 -40.90
C SER A 423 3.41 -11.66 -41.22
N PHE A 424 2.62 -11.06 -40.33
CA PHE A 424 2.05 -9.72 -40.52
C PHE A 424 2.99 -8.61 -40.09
N PHE A 425 3.82 -8.84 -39.06
CA PHE A 425 4.63 -7.79 -38.46
C PHE A 425 6.13 -8.05 -38.52
N MET A 426 6.59 -9.23 -38.95
CA MET A 426 8.00 -9.59 -39.06
C MET A 426 8.40 -9.78 -40.53
N SER A 427 9.53 -9.19 -40.91
CA SER A 427 10.25 -9.53 -42.14
C SER A 427 10.94 -10.89 -42.02
N ALA A 428 11.36 -11.47 -43.16
CA ALA A 428 12.13 -12.72 -43.18
C ALA A 428 13.43 -12.65 -42.34
N GLN A 429 14.06 -11.47 -42.28
CA GLN A 429 15.25 -11.24 -41.46
C GLN A 429 14.89 -11.26 -39.96
N GLU A 430 13.79 -10.62 -39.56
CA GLU A 430 13.30 -10.63 -38.19
C GLU A 430 12.83 -12.03 -37.75
N GLU A 431 12.22 -12.81 -38.65
CA GLU A 431 11.90 -14.22 -38.38
C GLU A 431 13.15 -15.08 -38.14
N ALA A 432 14.25 -14.80 -38.84
CA ALA A 432 15.52 -15.48 -38.61
C ALA A 432 16.08 -15.17 -37.22
N LEU A 433 15.98 -13.91 -36.74
CA LEU A 433 16.37 -13.53 -35.38
C LEU A 433 15.62 -14.38 -34.34
N GLY A 434 14.33 -14.65 -34.55
CA GLY A 434 13.53 -15.50 -33.68
C GLY A 434 14.07 -16.92 -33.52
N ARG A 435 14.60 -17.51 -34.60
CA ARG A 435 15.11 -18.89 -34.62
C ARG A 435 16.51 -19.01 -34.04
N GLU A 436 17.32 -17.96 -34.13
CA GLU A 436 18.73 -17.96 -33.74
C GLU A 436 18.96 -17.40 -32.32
N SER A 437 17.98 -16.69 -31.76
CA SER A 437 18.07 -16.02 -30.47
C SER A 437 18.16 -16.99 -29.28
N ARG A 438 19.05 -16.69 -28.33
CA ARG A 438 19.17 -17.41 -27.05
C ARG A 438 17.98 -17.21 -26.11
N LEU A 439 17.13 -16.21 -26.37
CA LEU A 439 15.89 -15.97 -25.61
C LEU A 439 14.77 -16.93 -26.03
N GLY A 440 14.94 -17.66 -27.14
CA GLY A 440 13.90 -18.47 -27.73
C GLY A 440 12.93 -17.67 -28.59
N GLU A 441 12.17 -18.40 -29.40
CA GLU A 441 11.34 -17.84 -30.47
C GLU A 441 10.20 -16.96 -29.95
N ILE A 442 9.53 -17.39 -28.87
CA ILE A 442 8.38 -16.67 -28.29
C ILE A 442 8.83 -15.31 -27.74
N GLU A 443 9.83 -15.28 -26.87
CA GLU A 443 10.29 -14.05 -26.24
C GLU A 443 10.87 -13.08 -27.28
N THR A 444 11.61 -13.59 -28.26
CA THR A 444 12.18 -12.77 -29.34
C THR A 444 11.07 -12.14 -30.19
N SER A 445 10.03 -12.92 -30.53
CA SER A 445 8.89 -12.42 -31.30
C SER A 445 8.08 -11.37 -30.53
N VAL A 446 7.88 -11.57 -29.21
CA VAL A 446 7.24 -10.57 -28.35
C VAL A 446 8.06 -9.29 -28.28
N ARG A 447 9.38 -9.37 -28.15
CA ARG A 447 10.23 -8.17 -28.12
C ARG A 447 10.16 -7.39 -29.44
N ILE A 448 10.15 -8.08 -30.58
CA ILE A 448 9.98 -7.43 -31.90
C ILE A 448 8.62 -6.76 -32.01
N TRP A 449 7.55 -7.45 -31.61
CA TRP A 449 6.20 -6.87 -31.54
C TRP A 449 6.16 -5.61 -30.66
N SER A 450 6.66 -5.72 -29.43
CA SER A 450 6.66 -4.63 -28.46
C SER A 450 7.53 -3.44 -28.86
N ILE A 451 8.62 -3.65 -29.61
CA ILE A 451 9.39 -2.54 -30.21
C ILE A 451 8.51 -1.78 -31.18
N LYS A 452 7.79 -2.47 -32.07
CA LYS A 452 6.93 -1.83 -33.06
C LYS A 452 5.76 -1.09 -32.39
N GLU A 453 5.12 -1.68 -31.37
CA GLU A 453 4.09 -1.03 -30.55
C GLU A 453 4.62 0.14 -29.70
N ALA A 454 5.88 0.11 -29.24
CA ALA A 454 6.48 1.26 -28.60
C ALA A 454 6.72 2.39 -29.62
N VAL A 455 7.21 2.07 -30.83
CA VAL A 455 7.44 3.08 -31.88
C VAL A 455 6.15 3.74 -32.36
N THR A 456 5.02 3.00 -32.46
CA THR A 456 3.71 3.61 -32.80
C THR A 456 3.35 4.73 -31.84
N LYS A 457 3.47 4.47 -30.54
CA LYS A 457 3.16 5.41 -29.46
C LYS A 457 4.13 6.59 -29.45
N ALA A 458 5.41 6.35 -29.71
CA ALA A 458 6.43 7.40 -29.75
C ALA A 458 6.26 8.36 -30.93
N LEU A 459 5.84 7.86 -32.09
CA LEU A 459 5.75 8.64 -33.33
C LEU A 459 4.32 9.10 -33.69
N ASP A 460 3.30 8.66 -32.95
CA ASP A 460 1.87 8.88 -33.23
C ASP A 460 1.48 8.37 -34.64
N ILE A 461 1.92 7.15 -34.97
CA ILE A 461 1.64 6.47 -36.25
C ILE A 461 0.84 5.19 -36.04
N THR A 462 0.27 4.64 -37.12
CA THR A 462 -0.46 3.38 -37.03
C THR A 462 0.48 2.20 -36.85
N LEU A 463 -0.03 1.11 -36.28
CA LEU A 463 0.72 -0.15 -36.14
C LEU A 463 1.14 -0.72 -37.50
N THR A 464 0.29 -0.58 -38.51
CA THR A 464 0.63 -0.97 -39.88
C THR A 464 1.79 -0.15 -40.43
N ASP A 465 1.83 1.15 -40.19
CA ASP A 465 2.98 1.98 -40.59
C ASP A 465 4.26 1.53 -39.88
N ALA A 466 4.19 1.26 -38.58
CA ALA A 466 5.34 0.77 -37.82
C ALA A 466 5.85 -0.58 -38.35
N TRP A 467 4.98 -1.49 -38.79
CA TRP A 467 5.39 -2.77 -39.39
C TRP A 467 6.24 -2.59 -40.64
N HIS A 468 5.92 -1.60 -41.48
CA HIS A 468 6.64 -1.31 -42.71
C HIS A 468 7.92 -0.52 -42.50
N ARG A 469 7.91 0.41 -41.53
CA ARG A 469 9.00 1.37 -41.31
C ARG A 469 10.05 0.88 -40.33
N VAL A 470 9.68 -0.01 -39.40
CA VAL A 470 10.58 -0.48 -38.34
C VAL A 470 11.20 -1.82 -38.71
N GLN A 471 12.52 -1.85 -38.76
CA GLN A 471 13.31 -3.07 -38.95
C GLN A 471 14.16 -3.37 -37.72
N VAL A 472 13.86 -4.46 -37.02
CA VAL A 472 14.67 -4.92 -35.88
C VAL A 472 15.92 -5.64 -36.39
N ARG A 473 17.09 -5.20 -35.92
CA ARG A 473 18.41 -5.68 -36.35
C ARG A 473 19.01 -6.70 -35.39
N SER A 474 18.77 -6.53 -34.10
CA SER A 474 19.20 -7.46 -33.06
C SER A 474 18.25 -7.42 -31.87
N VAL A 475 18.09 -8.57 -31.21
CA VAL A 475 17.25 -8.71 -30.02
C VAL A 475 18.09 -9.24 -28.86
N GLY A 476 18.09 -8.51 -27.75
CA GLY A 476 18.79 -8.89 -26.52
C GLY A 476 17.86 -8.89 -25.30
N SER A 477 18.37 -9.42 -24.19
CA SER A 477 17.61 -9.51 -22.92
C SER A 477 17.32 -8.14 -22.32
N ALA A 478 18.29 -7.21 -22.39
CA ALA A 478 18.20 -5.86 -21.86
C ALA A 478 18.06 -4.78 -22.95
N GLU A 479 18.68 -4.98 -24.11
CA GLU A 479 18.63 -4.02 -25.22
C GLU A 479 18.42 -4.73 -26.56
N SER A 480 17.69 -4.08 -27.45
CA SER A 480 17.56 -4.45 -28.86
C SER A 480 17.91 -3.26 -29.74
N ARG A 481 18.41 -3.52 -30.96
CA ARG A 481 18.70 -2.49 -31.95
C ARG A 481 17.71 -2.59 -33.10
N PHE A 482 17.17 -1.46 -33.51
CA PHE A 482 16.23 -1.36 -34.63
C PHE A 482 16.49 -0.10 -35.44
N GLN A 483 15.86 0.01 -36.59
CA GLN A 483 15.98 1.16 -37.48
C GLN A 483 14.59 1.58 -37.92
N ILE A 484 14.36 2.88 -38.05
CA ILE A 484 13.13 3.44 -38.63
C ILE A 484 13.49 4.02 -39.98
N ASP A 485 12.88 3.50 -41.04
CA ASP A 485 13.23 3.84 -42.43
C ASP A 485 14.75 3.67 -42.64
N ASP A 486 15.41 4.62 -43.32
CA ASP A 486 16.86 4.62 -43.55
C ASP A 486 17.66 5.47 -42.52
N GLN A 487 17.09 5.73 -41.33
CA GLN A 487 17.74 6.55 -40.29
C GLN A 487 18.81 5.79 -39.50
N ASP A 488 19.53 6.48 -38.62
CA ASP A 488 20.50 5.84 -37.73
C ASP A 488 19.84 4.80 -36.80
N PRO A 489 20.54 3.69 -36.44
CA PRO A 489 19.98 2.68 -35.56
C PRO A 489 19.60 3.23 -34.17
N CYS A 490 18.37 2.95 -33.76
CA CYS A 490 17.83 3.25 -32.45
C CYS A 490 17.98 2.07 -31.47
N THR A 491 17.77 2.34 -30.19
CA THR A 491 17.81 1.34 -29.11
C THR A 491 16.46 1.21 -28.46
N ALA A 492 16.00 -0.03 -28.27
CA ALA A 492 14.92 -0.35 -27.36
C ALA A 492 15.50 -0.97 -26.08
N VAL A 493 15.05 -0.48 -24.92
CA VAL A 493 15.44 -1.00 -23.61
C VAL A 493 14.34 -1.91 -23.10
N HIS A 494 14.72 -3.04 -22.53
CA HIS A 494 13.79 -4.06 -22.05
C HIS A 494 14.00 -4.42 -20.59
N ALA A 495 12.91 -4.77 -19.94
CA ALA A 495 12.91 -5.43 -18.64
C ALA A 495 11.88 -6.57 -18.64
N ALA A 496 12.08 -7.60 -17.82
CA ALA A 496 11.16 -8.73 -17.73
C ALA A 496 10.79 -9.03 -16.28
N VAL A 497 9.49 -9.14 -15.99
CA VAL A 497 8.94 -9.60 -14.70
C VAL A 497 8.14 -10.87 -14.93
N GLY A 498 8.66 -12.01 -14.49
CA GLY A 498 8.05 -13.30 -14.80
C GLY A 498 7.95 -13.51 -16.31
N GLN A 499 6.73 -13.60 -16.84
CA GLN A 499 6.47 -13.77 -18.27
C GLN A 499 6.10 -12.45 -18.99
N HIS A 500 6.31 -11.30 -18.38
CA HIS A 500 5.90 -10.01 -18.94
C HIS A 500 7.13 -9.21 -19.34
N VAL A 501 7.18 -8.79 -20.60
CA VAL A 501 8.27 -7.97 -21.17
C VAL A 501 7.80 -6.54 -21.27
N PHE A 502 8.54 -5.64 -20.63
CA PHE A 502 8.41 -4.21 -20.80
C PHE A 502 9.41 -3.77 -21.86
N THR A 503 8.98 -2.92 -22.79
CA THR A 503 9.82 -2.37 -23.86
C THR A 503 9.69 -0.86 -23.87
N LEU A 504 10.81 -0.16 -23.78
CA LEU A 504 10.89 1.30 -23.79
C LEU A 504 11.68 1.76 -25.01
N VAL A 505 11.12 2.73 -25.72
CA VAL A 505 11.76 3.45 -26.82
C VAL A 505 11.72 4.94 -26.48
N CYS A 506 12.89 5.55 -26.34
CA CYS A 506 13.05 6.97 -26.01
C CYS A 506 13.97 7.64 -27.03
N ARG A 507 13.86 8.98 -27.14
CA ARG A 507 14.81 9.82 -27.89
C ARG A 507 14.95 9.43 -29.36
N LEU A 508 13.80 9.15 -30.00
CA LEU A 508 13.67 8.99 -31.45
C LEU A 508 13.78 10.31 -32.19
#